data_AF-A0A7C4HDF7-F1
#
_entry.id   AF-A0A7C4HDF7-F1
#
_cell.length_a   1.000
_cell.length_b   1.000
_cell.length_c   1.000
_cell.angle_alpha   90.00
_cell.angle_beta   90.00
_cell.angle_gamma   90.00
#
_symmetry.space_group_name_H-M   'P 1'
#
loop_
_entity.id
_entity.type
_entity.pdbx_description
1 polymer ?
#
loop_
_entity_poly.entity_id
_entity_poly.type
_entity_poly.pdbx_seq_one_letter_code
_entity_poly.pdbx_strand_id
1 'polypeptide(L)' 'MEELVEVHPEKCTVCLSCQLACSFRNYGFFSLSKSMIKVSRLGTKVSIEFLAGCRGCLECVKWCLYGALKPKKGLPK' A
#
# COMPACT_ATOMS: atom_id res chain seq x y z
N MET A 1 8.81 9.86 3.80
CA MET A 1 7.62 8.99 4.06
C MET A 1 7.46 7.83 3.05
N GLU A 2 8.01 7.91 1.84
CA GLU A 2 8.30 6.76 0.95
C GLU A 2 9.54 5.95 1.40
N GLU A 3 10.09 6.21 2.58
CA GLU A 3 11.36 5.61 3.03
C GLU A 3 11.21 4.23 3.67
N LEU A 4 9.99 3.80 4.02
CA LEU A 4 9.80 2.52 4.72
C LEU A 4 9.33 1.39 3.81
N VAL A 5 8.82 1.71 2.62
CA VAL A 5 8.26 0.74 1.67
C VAL A 5 9.03 0.80 0.36
N GLU A 6 9.49 -0.36 -0.10
CA GLU A 6 9.96 -0.59 -1.47
C GLU A 6 8.75 -0.97 -2.33
N VAL A 7 8.57 -0.28 -3.46
CA VAL A 7 7.40 -0.42 -4.34
C VAL A 7 7.84 -1.03 -5.68
N HIS A 8 7.14 -2.08 -6.09
CA HIS A 8 7.32 -2.80 -7.35
C HIS A 8 6.02 -2.75 -8.16
N PRO A 9 5.72 -1.65 -8.87
CA PRO A 9 4.45 -1.48 -9.58
C PRO A 9 4.19 -2.56 -10.64
N GLU A 10 5.24 -3.13 -11.22
CA GLU A 10 5.18 -4.22 -12.21
C GLU A 10 4.60 -5.52 -11.66
N LYS A 11 4.61 -5.70 -10.33
CA LYS A 11 4.02 -6.86 -9.64
C LYS A 11 2.60 -6.59 -9.13
N CYS A 12 2.12 -5.35 -9.24
CA CYS A 12 0.83 -4.96 -8.72
C CYS A 12 -0.30 -5.41 -9.66
N THR A 13 -1.22 -6.22 -9.15
CA THR A 13 -2.40 -6.70 -9.89
C THR A 13 -3.65 -5.84 -9.67
N VAL A 14 -3.52 -4.72 -8.94
CA VAL A 14 -4.63 -3.83 -8.60
C VAL A 14 -5.74 -4.53 -7.82
N CYS A 15 -5.40 -5.51 -6.97
CA CYS A 15 -6.35 -6.24 -6.12
C CYS A 15 -6.97 -5.39 -4.98
N LEU A 16 -6.41 -4.21 -4.73
CA LEU A 16 -6.83 -3.24 -3.71
C LEU A 16 -6.75 -3.70 -2.25
N SER A 17 -6.24 -4.92 -1.98
CA SER A 17 -6.10 -5.45 -0.61
C SER A 17 -5.29 -4.52 0.31
N CYS A 18 -4.23 -3.90 -0.21
CA CYS A 18 -3.43 -2.94 0.55
C CYS A 18 -4.22 -1.68 0.95
N GLN A 19 -5.14 -1.20 0.10
CA GLN A 19 -6.00 -0.06 0.41
C GLN A 19 -7.05 -0.42 1.47
N LEU A 20 -7.67 -1.58 1.32
CA LEU A 20 -8.66 -2.08 2.28
C LEU A 20 -8.03 -2.30 3.65
N ALA A 21 -6.88 -2.98 3.70
CA ALA A 21 -6.12 -3.17 4.93
C ALA A 21 -5.73 -1.84 5.61
N CYS A 22 -5.28 -0.86 4.82
CA CYS A 22 -4.97 0.47 5.34
C CYS A 22 -6.18 1.15 5.96
N SER A 23 -7.33 1.16 5.25
CA SER A 23 -8.56 1.78 5.76
C SER A 23 -9.07 1.10 7.03
N PHE A 24 -9.05 -0.24 7.05
CA PHE A 24 -9.49 -1.01 8.20
C PHE A 24 -8.60 -0.75 9.42
N ARG A 25 -7.28 -0.72 9.24
CA ARG A 25 -6.34 -0.42 10.33
C ARG A 25 -6.55 0.98 10.93
N ASN A 26 -6.92 1.97 10.14
CA ASN A 26 -7.05 3.36 10.60
C ASN A 26 -8.47 3.70 11.09
N TYR A 27 -9.51 3.08 10.53
CA TYR A 27 -10.90 3.48 10.74
C TYR A 27 -11.83 2.33 11.17
N GLY A 28 -11.36 1.09 11.19
CA GLY A 28 -12.17 -0.08 11.60
C GLY A 28 -13.18 -0.58 10.57
N PHE A 29 -13.20 0.00 9.36
CA PHE A 29 -14.08 -0.44 8.26
C PHE A 29 -13.37 -0.31 6.92
N PHE A 30 -13.87 -1.04 5.91
CA PHE A 30 -13.31 -1.04 4.57
C PHE A 30 -13.77 0.19 3.77
N SER A 31 -12.82 1.00 3.31
CA SER A 31 -13.09 2.17 2.48
C SER A 31 -11.86 2.59 1.67
N LEU A 32 -11.97 2.50 0.34
CA LEU A 32 -10.89 2.93 -0.57
C LEU A 32 -10.60 4.43 -0.45
N SER A 33 -11.63 5.27 -0.25
CA SER A 33 -11.47 6.72 -0.13
C SER A 33 -10.70 7.10 1.14
N LYS A 34 -10.89 6.37 2.25
CA LYS A 34 -10.19 6.60 3.52
C LYS A 34 -8.78 6.00 3.60
N SER A 35 -8.36 5.18 2.65
CA SER A 35 -7.00 4.62 2.62
C SER A 35 -5.91 5.69 2.43
N MET A 36 -4.79 5.57 3.14
CA MET A 36 -3.59 6.42 2.97
C MET A 36 -2.64 5.91 1.88
N ILE A 37 -2.90 4.73 1.32
CA ILE A 37 -2.26 4.25 0.09
C ILE A 37 -3.29 4.28 -1.04
N LYS A 38 -2.92 4.81 -2.21
CA LYS A 38 -3.75 4.83 -3.42
C LYS A 38 -3.12 3.97 -4.49
N VAL A 39 -3.92 3.12 -5.11
CA VAL A 39 -3.51 2.30 -6.25
C VAL A 39 -4.42 2.64 -7.41
N SER A 40 -3.83 2.99 -8.55
CA SER A 40 -4.55 3.30 -9.78
C SER A 40 -3.87 2.63 -10.97
N ARG A 41 -4.62 2.47 -12.07
CA ARG A 41 -4.11 1.88 -13.31
C ARG A 41 -4.57 2.72 -14.49
N LEU A 42 -3.62 3.07 -15.35
CA LEU A 42 -3.87 3.73 -16.64
C LEU A 42 -3.24 2.87 -17.74
N GLY A 43 -4.09 2.16 -18.49
CA GLY A 43 -3.64 1.18 -19.48
C GLY A 43 -2.83 0.05 -18.82
N THR A 44 -1.58 -0.11 -19.21
CA THR A 44 -0.65 -1.10 -18.62
C THR A 44 0.15 -0.57 -17.44
N LYS A 45 0.10 0.74 -17.17
CA LYS A 45 0.86 1.35 -16.07
C LYS A 45 0.04 1.33 -14.79
N VAL A 46 0.68 0.86 -13.71
CA VAL A 46 0.14 0.90 -12.36
C VAL A 46 0.90 1.97 -11.57
N SER A 47 0.15 2.79 -10.84
CA SER A 47 0.69 3.78 -9.91
C SER A 47 0.29 3.42 -8.49
N ILE A 48 1.24 3.57 -7.56
CA ILE A 48 1.03 3.35 -6.13
C ILE A 48 1.58 4.57 -5.40
N GLU A 49 0.72 5.25 -4.66
CA GLU A 49 1.04 6.52 -4.01
C GLU A 49 0.67 6.46 -2.53
N PHE A 50 1.48 7.09 -1.68
CA PHE A 50 1.19 7.26 -0.26
C PHE A 50 0.83 8.71 0.03
N LEU A 51 -0.34 8.91 0.65
CA LEU A 51 -0.81 10.23 1.06
C LEU A 51 -0.07 10.71 2.32
N ALA A 52 -0.03 12.03 2.52
CA ALA A 52 0.66 12.68 3.66
C ALA A 52 0.20 12.19 5.04
N GLY A 53 -1.02 11.64 5.16
CA GLY A 53 -1.54 11.06 6.40
C GLY A 53 -1.00 9.65 6.73
N CYS A 54 -0.14 9.07 5.89
CA CYS A 54 0.42 7.74 6.12
C CYS A 54 1.35 7.73 7.35
N ARG A 55 1.13 6.80 8.29
CA ARG A 55 1.96 6.67 9.51
C ARG A 55 3.05 5.62 9.41
N GLY A 56 3.27 5.04 8.23
CA GLY A 56 4.32 4.02 8.06
C GLY A 56 4.07 2.70 8.79
N CYS A 57 2.82 2.34 9.11
CA CYS A 57 2.49 1.12 9.88
C CYS A 57 2.72 -0.21 9.15
N LEU A 58 3.09 -0.18 7.87
CA LEU A 58 3.35 -1.34 7.02
C LEU A 58 2.21 -2.35 6.86
N GLU A 59 0.99 -2.03 7.27
CA GLU A 59 -0.15 -2.93 7.11
C GLU A 59 -0.40 -3.27 5.63
N CYS A 60 -0.21 -2.29 4.73
CA CYS A 60 -0.29 -2.49 3.28
C CYS A 60 0.72 -3.52 2.75
N VAL A 61 1.91 -3.60 3.36
CA VAL A 61 2.97 -4.55 3.00
C VAL A 61 2.57 -5.96 3.41
N LYS A 62 2.07 -6.14 4.65
CA LYS A 62 1.63 -7.44 5.17
C LYS A 62 0.57 -8.11 4.29
N TRP A 63 -0.34 -7.31 3.74
CA TRP A 63 -1.45 -7.78 2.90
C TRP A 63 -1.13 -7.76 1.39
N CYS A 64 0.11 -7.49 1.00
CA CYS A 64 0.52 -7.53 -0.40
C CYS A 64 0.99 -8.92 -0.82
N LEU A 65 0.06 -9.78 -1.24
CA LEU A 65 0.36 -11.17 -1.65
C LEU A 65 1.27 -11.29 -2.87
N TYR A 66 1.26 -10.30 -3.76
CA TYR A 66 2.02 -10.31 -5.02
C TYR A 66 3.44 -9.73 -4.87
N GLY A 67 3.80 -9.26 -3.67
CA GLY A 67 5.11 -8.67 -3.42
C GLY A 67 5.35 -7.35 -4.15
N ALA A 68 4.28 -6.63 -4.52
CA ALA A 68 4.34 -5.28 -5.06
C ALA A 68 4.75 -4.24 -4.00
N LEU A 69 4.57 -4.55 -2.71
CA LEU A 69 4.98 -3.74 -1.58
C LEU A 69 5.86 -4.58 -0.67
N LYS A 70 7.04 -4.08 -0.32
CA LYS A 70 7.99 -4.72 0.59
C LYS A 70 8.50 -3.72 1.63
N PRO A 71 8.88 -4.15 2.84
CA PRO A 71 9.56 -3.26 3.76
C PRO A 71 10.97 -2.97 3.24
N LYS A 72 11.45 -1.74 3.33
CA LYS A 72 12.87 -1.45 3.02
C LYS A 72 13.78 -2.18 4.01
N LYS A 73 14.95 -2.62 3.52
CA LYS A 73 15.96 -3.33 4.33
C LYS A 73 16.37 -2.48 5.54
N GLY A 74 16.41 -3.10 6.72
CA GLY A 74 16.85 -2.45 7.97
C GLY A 74 15.73 -2.07 8.94
N LEU A 75 14.45 -2.24 8.57
CA LEU A 75 13.36 -2.12 9.54
C LEU A 75 13.26 -3.38 10.42
N PRO A 76 13.04 -3.23 11.75
CA PRO A 76 12.74 -4.37 12.60
C PRO A 76 11.45 -5.05 12.11
N LYS A 77 11.47 -6.38 12.07
CA LYS A 77 10.33 -7.23 11.69
C LYS A 77 9.20 -7.12 12.70
#